data_AF-A0AAF0DMJ0-F1
#
_entry.id   AF-A0AAF0DMJ0-F1
#
_cell.length_a   1.000
_cell.length_b   1.000
_cell.length_c   1.000
_cell.angle_alpha   90.00
_cell.angle_beta   90.00
_cell.angle_gamma   90.00
#
_symmetry.space_group_name_H-M   'P 1'
#
loop_
_entity.id
_entity.type
_entity.pdbx_description
1 polymer ?
#
loop_
_entity_poly.entity_id
_entity_poly.type
_entity_poly.pdbx_seq_one_letter_code
_entity_poly.pdbx_strand_id
1 'polypeptide(L)'
;MTDSAATQKLDETKQQQGTEQTPEQDDDKKKAEKDKELAIKMADIIQQSLDKIKPILKMITEAIENEERKPEKERDEQRLVDTVKPLLEQGGQILQETNGAIRALDPDGRIAANAKHKTAAGEASPEEYRLADLLKELTVNVTETIEAAKKKIANMPHAKKELSPLWALLTEPLGQILAAVGLLLAGVLGLVGRLLNGLGLGGIVDGLLGGLGLKSVLEGLGLGSLTGALTGK
;
A
#
# COMPACT_ATOMS: atom_id res chain seq x y z
N MET A 1 40.23 -52.70 49.80
CA MET A 1 40.21 -51.38 50.47
C MET A 1 41.15 -50.49 49.66
N THR A 2 40.78 -49.44 48.94
CA THR A 2 39.53 -48.72 48.67
C THR A 2 39.89 -47.81 47.48
N ASP A 3 39.48 -48.17 46.27
CA ASP A 3 39.62 -47.32 45.08
C ASP A 3 38.20 -47.03 44.58
N SER A 4 37.53 -46.10 45.26
CA SER A 4 36.15 -45.71 44.97
C SER A 4 35.88 -44.34 45.60
N ALA A 5 36.42 -43.27 44.99
CA ALA A 5 36.10 -41.91 45.42
C ALA A 5 36.38 -40.80 44.38
N ALA A 6 36.74 -41.12 43.13
CA ALA A 6 37.23 -40.09 42.19
C ALA A 6 36.43 -39.96 40.88
N THR A 7 35.23 -40.56 40.77
CA THR A 7 34.43 -40.49 39.53
C THR A 7 33.00 -39.98 39.72
N GLN A 8 32.72 -39.33 40.86
CA GLN A 8 31.43 -38.68 41.12
C GLN A 8 31.63 -37.22 41.56
N LYS A 9 32.21 -36.38 40.69
CA LYS A 9 32.21 -34.91 40.83
C LYS A 9 32.24 -34.19 39.48
N LEU A 10 31.49 -34.68 38.49
CA LEU A 10 31.38 -34.00 37.19
C LEU A 10 29.94 -33.83 36.68
N ASP A 11 28.92 -34.09 37.51
CA ASP A 11 27.52 -34.08 37.04
C ASP A 11 26.57 -33.19 37.86
N GLU A 12 27.08 -32.09 38.44
CA GLU A 12 26.25 -31.13 39.19
C GLU A 12 26.59 -29.67 38.87
N THR A 13 26.81 -29.33 37.60
CA THR A 13 26.83 -27.90 37.17
C THR A 13 25.89 -27.60 36.01
N LYS A 14 24.83 -28.40 35.85
CA LYS A 14 23.70 -28.11 34.96
C LYS A 14 22.42 -27.92 35.77
N GLN A 15 22.31 -26.79 36.44
CA GLN A 15 21.00 -26.25 36.81
C GLN A 15 21.16 -24.77 37.15
N GLN A 16 20.24 -23.97 36.59
CA GLN A 16 20.06 -22.53 36.79
C GLN A 16 20.86 -21.61 35.86
N GLN A 17 20.71 -21.79 34.55
CA GLN A 17 20.48 -20.64 33.68
C GLN A 17 18.96 -20.45 33.58
N GLY A 18 18.39 -19.83 34.62
CA GLY A 18 17.13 -19.14 34.46
C GLY A 18 17.37 -18.05 33.42
N THR A 19 16.74 -18.18 32.26
CA THR A 19 16.64 -17.09 31.31
C THR A 19 15.78 -16.01 31.97
N GLU A 20 16.43 -15.10 32.71
CA GLU A 20 15.83 -13.82 33.07
C GLU A 20 15.57 -13.07 31.76
N GLN A 21 14.39 -13.30 31.19
CA GLN A 21 13.82 -12.42 30.18
C GLN A 21 13.60 -11.07 30.88
N THR A 22 14.35 -10.05 30.47
CA THR A 22 14.16 -8.70 31.00
C THR A 22 12.75 -8.21 30.63
N PRO A 23 12.11 -7.36 31.45
CA PRO A 23 10.77 -6.81 31.17
C PRO A 23 10.64 -6.20 29.75
N GLU A 24 11.74 -5.65 29.25
CA GLU A 24 11.86 -5.02 27.92
C GLU A 24 11.72 -6.03 26.76
N GLN A 25 12.25 -7.26 26.90
CA GLN A 25 12.10 -8.31 25.89
C GLN A 25 10.69 -8.90 25.83
N ASP A 26 9.94 -8.86 26.92
CA ASP A 26 8.55 -9.34 26.98
C ASP A 26 7.58 -8.32 26.37
N ASP A 27 7.87 -7.03 26.52
CA ASP A 27 7.08 -5.94 25.92
C ASP A 27 7.27 -5.85 24.40
N ASP A 28 8.48 -6.08 23.88
CA ASP A 28 8.74 -6.09 22.44
C ASP A 28 8.08 -7.27 21.73
N LYS A 29 8.07 -8.46 22.36
CA LYS A 29 7.33 -9.62 21.84
C LYS A 29 5.83 -9.34 21.78
N LYS A 30 5.25 -8.77 22.85
CA LYS A 30 3.82 -8.40 22.87
C LYS A 30 3.49 -7.36 21.82
N LYS A 31 4.40 -6.42 21.53
CA LYS A 31 4.22 -5.45 20.44
C LYS A 31 4.26 -6.11 19.07
N ALA A 32 5.21 -7.02 18.84
CA ALA A 32 5.33 -7.74 17.58
C ALA A 32 4.08 -8.59 17.28
N GLU A 33 3.54 -9.29 18.28
CA GLU A 33 2.30 -10.07 18.13
C GLU A 33 1.09 -9.19 17.81
N LYS A 34 0.96 -8.02 18.46
CA LYS A 34 -0.10 -7.05 18.14
C LYS A 34 0.02 -6.51 16.72
N ASP A 35 1.24 -6.18 16.28
CA ASP A 35 1.47 -5.72 14.90
C ASP A 35 1.08 -6.79 13.88
N LYS A 36 1.43 -8.06 14.16
CA LYS A 36 1.03 -9.19 13.34
C LYS A 36 -0.48 -9.35 13.27
N GLU A 37 -1.18 -9.30 14.40
CA GLU A 37 -2.64 -9.42 14.43
C GLU A 37 -3.32 -8.26 13.67
N LEU A 38 -2.81 -7.04 13.80
CA LEU A 38 -3.27 -5.89 13.04
C LEU A 38 -3.03 -6.06 11.55
N ALA A 39 -1.83 -6.52 11.14
CA ALA A 39 -1.50 -6.77 9.74
C ALA A 39 -2.43 -7.82 9.11
N ILE A 40 -2.77 -8.89 9.83
CA ILE A 40 -3.75 -9.90 9.38
C ILE A 40 -5.12 -9.26 9.14
N LYS A 41 -5.64 -8.51 10.12
CA LYS A 41 -6.97 -7.88 10.01
C LYS A 41 -7.03 -6.86 8.87
N MET A 42 -5.97 -6.07 8.71
CA MET A 42 -5.85 -5.15 7.58
C MET A 42 -5.79 -5.90 6.24
N ALA A 43 -5.02 -6.99 6.16
CA ALA A 43 -4.90 -7.79 4.95
C ALA A 43 -6.26 -8.35 4.53
N ASP A 44 -7.06 -8.84 5.48
CA ASP A 44 -8.39 -9.38 5.19
C ASP A 44 -9.37 -8.27 4.72
N ILE A 45 -9.26 -7.05 5.26
CA ILE A 45 -10.03 -5.90 4.76
C ILE A 45 -9.64 -5.54 3.33
N ILE A 46 -8.33 -5.48 3.03
CA ILE A 46 -7.86 -5.17 1.67
C ILE A 46 -8.26 -6.26 0.69
N GLN A 47 -8.20 -7.54 1.09
CA GLN A 47 -8.66 -8.66 0.26
C GLN A 47 -10.15 -8.53 -0.07
N GLN A 48 -10.99 -8.23 0.92
CA GLN A 48 -12.43 -8.01 0.69
C GLN A 48 -12.68 -6.81 -0.24
N SER A 49 -11.87 -5.76 -0.12
CA SER A 49 -11.92 -4.61 -1.03
C SER A 49 -11.57 -5.00 -2.47
N LEU A 50 -10.49 -5.77 -2.65
CA LEU A 50 -10.07 -6.31 -3.94
C LEU A 50 -11.16 -7.14 -4.62
N ASP A 51 -11.79 -8.04 -3.87
CA ASP A 51 -12.84 -8.92 -4.38
C ASP A 51 -14.06 -8.13 -4.89
N LYS A 52 -14.37 -7.00 -4.23
CA LYS A 52 -15.47 -6.10 -4.62
C LYS A 52 -15.11 -5.16 -5.77
N ILE A 53 -13.89 -4.59 -5.76
CA ILE A 53 -13.52 -3.52 -6.70
C ILE A 53 -13.09 -4.06 -8.06
N LYS A 54 -12.45 -5.24 -8.13
CA LYS A 54 -11.99 -5.81 -9.40
C LYS A 54 -13.11 -5.97 -10.45
N PRO A 55 -14.30 -6.51 -10.12
CA PRO A 55 -15.42 -6.54 -11.06
C PRO A 55 -15.82 -5.16 -11.58
N ILE A 56 -15.80 -4.13 -10.71
CA ILE A 56 -16.15 -2.76 -11.08
C ILE A 56 -15.12 -2.17 -12.05
N LEU A 57 -13.82 -2.32 -11.76
CA LEU A 57 -12.73 -1.89 -12.63
C LEU A 57 -12.78 -2.58 -14.00
N LYS A 58 -13.14 -3.87 -14.02
CA LYS A 58 -13.36 -4.62 -15.25
C LYS A 58 -14.52 -4.05 -16.07
N MET A 59 -15.67 -3.78 -15.43
CA MET A 59 -16.81 -3.17 -16.12
C MET A 59 -16.50 -1.78 -16.70
N ILE A 60 -15.73 -0.96 -15.97
CA ILE A 60 -15.24 0.34 -16.46
C ILE A 60 -14.38 0.15 -17.71
N THR A 61 -13.42 -0.78 -17.63
CA THR A 61 -12.51 -1.09 -18.73
C THR A 61 -13.29 -1.56 -19.96
N GLU A 62 -14.19 -2.52 -19.80
CA GLU A 62 -14.99 -3.07 -20.89
C GLU A 62 -15.89 -2.01 -21.53
N ALA A 63 -16.56 -1.15 -20.75
CA ALA A 63 -17.38 -0.08 -21.29
C ALA A 63 -16.56 0.87 -22.18
N ILE A 64 -15.39 1.30 -21.70
CA ILE A 64 -14.51 2.21 -22.43
C ILE A 64 -13.92 1.54 -23.68
N GLU A 65 -13.47 0.29 -23.58
CA GLU A 65 -12.93 -0.46 -24.71
C GLU A 65 -13.97 -0.69 -25.81
N ASN A 66 -15.20 -1.04 -25.42
CA ASN A 66 -16.28 -1.27 -26.37
C ASN A 66 -16.65 0.02 -27.11
N GLU A 67 -16.63 1.16 -26.43
CA GLU A 67 -16.89 2.45 -27.07
C GLU A 67 -15.72 2.89 -27.97
N GLU A 68 -14.48 2.73 -27.52
CA GLU A 68 -13.28 3.14 -28.25
C GLU A 68 -13.11 2.39 -29.57
N ARG A 69 -13.48 1.10 -29.61
CA ARG A 69 -13.43 0.27 -30.82
C ARG A 69 -14.41 0.69 -31.92
N LYS A 70 -15.43 1.49 -31.60
CA LYS A 70 -16.39 1.97 -32.61
C LYS A 70 -15.75 3.02 -33.52
N PRO A 71 -16.17 3.11 -34.80
CA PRO A 71 -15.86 4.24 -35.65
C PRO A 71 -16.22 5.56 -34.95
N GLU A 72 -15.39 6.60 -35.11
CA GLU A 72 -15.54 7.87 -34.36
C GLU A 72 -16.94 8.47 -34.44
N LYS A 73 -17.59 8.37 -35.62
CA LYS A 73 -18.94 8.89 -35.88
C LYS A 73 -20.07 8.08 -35.21
N GLU A 74 -19.76 6.87 -34.75
CA GLU A 74 -20.71 5.94 -34.10
C GLU A 74 -20.52 5.90 -32.58
N ARG A 75 -19.53 6.62 -32.04
CA ARG A 75 -19.29 6.71 -30.61
C ARG A 75 -20.39 7.52 -29.93
N ASP A 76 -20.95 6.95 -28.89
CA ASP A 76 -21.94 7.57 -28.01
C ASP A 76 -21.27 7.93 -26.68
N GLU A 77 -20.64 9.12 -26.67
CA GLU A 77 -19.90 9.60 -25.50
C GLU A 77 -20.81 9.83 -24.30
N GLN A 78 -22.07 10.25 -24.50
CA GLN A 78 -23.01 10.47 -23.40
C GLN A 78 -23.38 9.14 -22.74
N ARG A 79 -23.70 8.12 -23.54
CA ARG A 79 -24.00 6.79 -23.01
C ARG A 79 -22.79 6.17 -22.30
N LEU A 80 -21.58 6.40 -22.80
CA LEU A 80 -20.37 5.97 -22.11
C LEU A 80 -20.26 6.63 -20.72
N VAL A 81 -20.48 7.94 -20.63
CA VAL A 81 -20.49 8.68 -19.36
C VAL A 81 -21.54 8.10 -18.41
N ASP A 82 -22.77 7.92 -18.88
CA ASP A 82 -23.89 7.40 -18.09
C ASP A 82 -23.61 5.97 -17.57
N THR A 83 -22.80 5.21 -18.29
CA THR A 83 -22.39 3.85 -17.89
C THR A 83 -21.24 3.88 -16.88
N VAL A 84 -20.20 4.69 -17.13
CA VAL A 84 -18.95 4.66 -16.36
C VAL A 84 -19.06 5.43 -15.05
N LYS A 85 -19.78 6.57 -15.02
CA LYS A 85 -19.94 7.39 -13.82
C LYS A 85 -20.45 6.60 -12.59
N PRO A 86 -21.55 5.84 -12.65
CA PRO A 86 -22.03 5.08 -11.48
C PRO A 86 -21.03 4.01 -11.04
N LEU A 87 -20.24 3.44 -11.96
CA LEU A 87 -19.19 2.48 -11.61
C LEU A 87 -18.04 3.16 -10.86
N LEU A 88 -17.67 4.38 -11.23
CA LEU A 88 -16.66 5.16 -10.50
C LEU A 88 -17.13 5.56 -9.10
N GLU A 89 -18.39 5.96 -8.97
CA GLU A 89 -19.01 6.26 -7.67
C GLU A 89 -19.03 5.02 -6.77
N GLN A 90 -19.42 3.86 -7.32
CA GLN A 90 -19.40 2.60 -6.59
C GLN A 90 -17.98 2.15 -6.21
N GLY A 91 -17.01 2.25 -7.11
CA GLY A 91 -15.61 1.95 -6.83
C GLY A 91 -15.01 2.88 -5.77
N GLY A 92 -15.35 4.16 -5.83
CA GLY A 92 -14.93 5.15 -4.83
C GLY A 92 -15.51 4.85 -3.45
N GLN A 93 -16.79 4.47 -3.38
CA GLN A 93 -17.44 4.07 -2.13
C GLN A 93 -16.74 2.87 -1.48
N ILE A 94 -16.39 1.83 -2.26
CA ILE A 94 -15.65 0.65 -1.76
C ILE A 94 -14.31 1.08 -1.15
N LEU A 95 -13.55 1.94 -1.82
CA LEU A 95 -12.25 2.41 -1.32
C LEU A 95 -12.40 3.31 -0.09
N GLN A 96 -13.43 4.15 -0.02
CA GLN A 96 -13.70 4.97 1.16
C GLN A 96 -14.06 4.12 2.39
N GLU A 97 -14.92 3.11 2.22
CA GLU A 97 -15.25 2.16 3.29
C GLU A 97 -14.00 1.40 3.77
N THR A 98 -13.15 0.99 2.81
CA THR A 98 -11.87 0.33 3.09
C THR A 98 -10.95 1.23 3.92
N ASN A 99 -10.77 2.49 3.51
CA ASN A 99 -9.98 3.48 4.25
C ASN A 99 -10.51 3.70 5.68
N GLY A 100 -11.84 3.83 5.82
CA GLY A 100 -12.48 3.97 7.13
C GLY A 100 -12.22 2.76 8.04
N ALA A 101 -12.35 1.55 7.50
CA ALA A 101 -12.11 0.31 8.24
C ALA A 101 -10.64 0.16 8.68
N ILE A 102 -9.68 0.49 7.81
CA ILE A 102 -8.25 0.47 8.14
C ILE A 102 -7.94 1.48 9.25
N ARG A 103 -8.45 2.72 9.15
CA ARG A 103 -8.25 3.76 10.18
C ARG A 103 -8.92 3.41 11.51
N ALA A 104 -10.02 2.69 11.49
CA ALA A 104 -10.67 2.21 12.72
C ALA A 104 -9.85 1.12 13.43
N LEU A 105 -9.08 0.31 12.68
CA LEU A 105 -8.19 -0.70 13.27
C LEU A 105 -6.92 -0.11 13.87
N ASP A 106 -6.39 0.96 13.29
CA ASP A 106 -5.13 1.61 13.71
C ASP A 106 -5.31 3.13 13.81
N PRO A 107 -6.08 3.61 14.80
CA PRO A 107 -6.40 5.04 14.95
C PRO A 107 -5.17 5.89 15.33
N ASP A 108 -4.17 5.29 15.97
CA ASP A 108 -2.91 5.90 16.36
C ASP A 108 -1.82 5.80 15.27
N GLY A 109 -2.11 5.11 14.15
CA GLY A 109 -1.19 4.98 13.01
C GLY A 109 0.09 4.21 13.35
N ARG A 110 0.00 3.29 14.33
CA ARG A 110 1.10 2.50 14.84
C ARG A 110 1.71 1.60 13.77
N ILE A 111 0.89 0.99 12.91
CA ILE A 111 1.38 0.16 11.79
C ILE A 111 2.15 1.02 10.81
N ALA A 112 1.62 2.21 10.47
CA ALA A 112 2.31 3.11 9.56
C ALA A 112 3.68 3.57 10.11
N ALA A 113 3.76 3.86 11.41
CA ALA A 113 5.00 4.23 12.09
C ALA A 113 6.03 3.08 12.06
N ASN A 114 5.60 1.86 12.36
CA ASN A 114 6.49 0.69 12.45
C ASN A 114 6.90 0.15 11.07
N ALA A 115 6.01 0.16 10.08
CA ALA A 115 6.25 -0.36 8.74
C ALA A 115 7.46 0.32 8.07
N LYS A 116 7.63 1.62 8.30
CA LYS A 116 8.75 2.41 7.76
C LYS A 116 10.11 1.93 8.26
N HIS A 117 10.20 1.60 9.55
CA HIS A 117 11.45 1.10 10.16
C HIS A 117 11.75 -0.34 9.75
N LYS A 118 10.76 -1.24 9.85
CA LYS A 118 10.93 -2.67 9.56
C LYS A 118 11.22 -2.95 8.09
N THR A 119 10.58 -2.22 7.17
CA THR A 119 10.80 -2.42 5.72
C THR A 119 12.23 -2.04 5.30
N ALA A 120 12.78 -0.96 5.86
CA ALA A 120 14.15 -0.54 5.57
C ALA A 120 15.20 -1.51 6.14
N ALA A 121 14.89 -2.18 7.25
CA ALA A 121 15.75 -3.18 7.89
C ALA A 121 15.56 -4.61 7.33
N GLY A 122 14.53 -4.87 6.51
CA GLY A 122 14.20 -6.21 6.03
C GLY A 122 13.56 -7.11 7.10
N GLU A 123 13.00 -6.52 8.15
CA GLU A 123 12.51 -7.18 9.36
C GLU A 123 10.99 -7.38 9.37
N ALA A 124 10.32 -7.23 8.23
CA ALA A 124 8.88 -7.43 8.13
C ALA A 124 8.50 -8.90 8.36
N SER A 125 7.41 -9.11 9.08
CA SER A 125 6.78 -10.42 9.28
C SER A 125 6.10 -10.92 7.99
N PRO A 126 5.87 -12.24 7.85
CA PRO A 126 5.12 -12.79 6.72
C PRO A 126 3.74 -12.14 6.51
N GLU A 127 3.07 -11.77 7.60
CA GLU A 127 1.76 -11.11 7.58
C GLU A 127 1.84 -9.67 7.06
N GLU A 128 2.89 -8.93 7.44
CA GLU A 128 3.18 -7.60 6.89
C GLU A 128 3.53 -7.67 5.39
N TYR A 129 4.26 -8.70 4.95
CA TYR A 129 4.51 -8.95 3.53
C TYR A 129 3.22 -9.24 2.75
N ARG A 130 2.34 -10.09 3.28
CA ARG A 130 1.02 -10.37 2.67
C ARG A 130 0.20 -9.09 2.53
N LEU A 131 0.15 -8.25 3.58
CA LEU A 131 -0.55 -6.97 3.53
C LEU A 131 0.04 -6.06 2.44
N ALA A 132 1.36 -5.99 2.32
CA ALA A 132 2.03 -5.20 1.29
C ALA A 132 1.71 -5.69 -0.14
N ASP A 133 1.66 -7.00 -0.37
CA ASP A 133 1.31 -7.58 -1.66
C ASP A 133 -0.13 -7.26 -2.08
N LEU A 134 -1.08 -7.35 -1.14
CA LEU A 134 -2.48 -6.99 -1.41
C LEU A 134 -2.65 -5.50 -1.70
N LEU A 135 -1.95 -4.63 -0.97
CA LEU A 135 -1.99 -3.19 -1.21
C LEU A 135 -1.36 -2.80 -2.56
N LYS A 136 -0.28 -3.48 -2.93
CA LYS A 136 0.31 -3.36 -4.26
C LYS A 136 -0.68 -3.81 -5.33
N GLU A 137 -1.32 -4.96 -5.16
CA GLU A 137 -2.32 -5.45 -6.11
C GLU A 137 -3.50 -4.47 -6.27
N LEU A 138 -4.01 -3.92 -5.16
CA LEU A 138 -5.08 -2.93 -5.18
C LEU A 138 -4.65 -1.68 -5.94
N THR A 139 -3.43 -1.21 -5.66
CA THR A 139 -2.84 -0.05 -6.33
C THR A 139 -2.74 -0.28 -7.82
N VAL A 140 -2.12 -1.38 -8.24
CA VAL A 140 -1.92 -1.70 -9.66
C VAL A 140 -3.24 -1.78 -10.40
N ASN A 141 -4.21 -2.55 -9.90
CA ASN A 141 -5.52 -2.70 -10.53
C ASN A 141 -6.22 -1.34 -10.74
N VAL A 142 -6.24 -0.48 -9.71
CA VAL A 142 -6.89 0.84 -9.80
C VAL A 142 -6.13 1.77 -10.73
N THR A 143 -4.80 1.89 -10.59
CA THR A 143 -4.00 2.83 -11.39
C THR A 143 -3.94 2.44 -12.86
N GLU A 144 -3.79 1.15 -13.17
CA GLU A 144 -3.76 0.69 -14.57
C GLU A 144 -5.11 0.91 -15.26
N THR A 145 -6.22 0.66 -14.55
CA THR A 145 -7.57 0.92 -15.07
C THR A 145 -7.75 2.39 -15.42
N ILE A 146 -7.35 3.30 -14.51
CA ILE A 146 -7.49 4.75 -14.72
C ILE A 146 -6.65 5.22 -15.92
N GLU A 147 -5.41 4.76 -16.03
CA GLU A 147 -4.51 5.21 -17.11
C GLU A 147 -4.91 4.64 -18.46
N ALA A 148 -5.31 3.36 -18.52
CA ALA A 148 -5.87 2.77 -19.73
C ALA A 148 -7.15 3.49 -20.17
N ALA A 149 -8.04 3.80 -19.22
CA ALA A 149 -9.27 4.54 -19.45
C ALA A 149 -8.99 5.93 -20.03
N LYS A 150 -8.13 6.73 -19.37
CA LYS A 150 -7.73 8.08 -19.82
C LYS A 150 -7.15 8.06 -21.23
N LYS A 151 -6.30 7.09 -21.55
CA LYS A 151 -5.69 6.94 -22.88
C LYS A 151 -6.74 6.65 -23.95
N LYS A 152 -7.70 5.76 -23.68
CA LYS A 152 -8.73 5.34 -24.63
C LYS A 152 -9.77 6.44 -24.90
N ILE A 153 -10.11 7.24 -23.90
CA ILE A 153 -11.04 8.38 -24.06
C ILE A 153 -10.35 9.67 -24.53
N ALA A 154 -9.05 9.64 -24.85
CA ALA A 154 -8.30 10.85 -25.22
C ALA A 154 -8.89 11.58 -26.43
N ASN A 155 -9.50 10.83 -27.36
CA ASN A 155 -10.17 11.31 -28.58
C ASN A 155 -11.71 11.33 -28.44
N MET A 156 -12.23 11.38 -27.21
CA MET A 156 -13.66 11.52 -26.89
C MET A 156 -13.83 12.77 -26.00
N PRO A 157 -13.96 13.98 -26.58
CA PRO A 157 -13.86 15.23 -25.84
C PRO A 157 -14.93 15.41 -24.76
N HIS A 158 -16.16 14.94 -25.00
CA HIS A 158 -17.25 15.00 -24.03
C HIS A 158 -17.04 13.99 -22.91
N ALA A 159 -16.78 12.73 -23.23
CA ALA A 159 -16.51 11.70 -22.23
C ALA A 159 -15.29 12.04 -21.38
N LYS A 160 -14.21 12.55 -22.01
CA LYS A 160 -13.02 13.01 -21.29
C LYS A 160 -13.35 14.13 -20.32
N LYS A 161 -14.14 15.12 -20.72
CA LYS A 161 -14.52 16.25 -19.86
C LYS A 161 -15.32 15.78 -18.65
N GLU A 162 -16.29 14.90 -18.85
CA GLU A 162 -17.20 14.43 -17.79
C GLU A 162 -16.53 13.41 -16.85
N LEU A 163 -15.68 12.51 -17.38
CA LEU A 163 -15.05 11.45 -16.60
C LEU A 163 -13.74 11.89 -15.91
N SER A 164 -12.99 12.85 -16.46
CA SER A 164 -11.69 13.26 -15.90
C SER A 164 -11.73 13.69 -14.43
N PRO A 165 -12.72 14.48 -13.98
CA PRO A 165 -12.84 14.84 -12.57
C PRO A 165 -13.15 13.64 -11.66
N LEU A 166 -13.82 12.62 -12.19
CA LEU A 166 -14.31 11.49 -11.41
C LEU A 166 -13.22 10.46 -11.07
N TRP A 167 -12.05 10.49 -11.74
CA TRP A 167 -10.93 9.62 -11.37
C TRP A 167 -10.45 9.85 -9.94
N ALA A 168 -10.65 11.06 -9.41
CA ALA A 168 -10.34 11.41 -8.02
C ALA A 168 -11.09 10.53 -7.01
N LEU A 169 -12.31 10.09 -7.35
CA LEU A 169 -13.11 9.17 -6.51
C LEU A 169 -12.39 7.87 -6.22
N LEU A 170 -11.48 7.44 -7.10
CA LEU A 170 -10.66 6.25 -6.90
C LEU A 170 -9.27 6.60 -6.33
N THR A 171 -8.60 7.62 -6.89
CA THR A 171 -7.20 7.92 -6.52
C THR A 171 -7.05 8.47 -5.11
N GLU A 172 -7.98 9.31 -4.65
CA GLU A 172 -7.91 9.91 -3.31
C GLU A 172 -8.01 8.87 -2.20
N PRO A 173 -9.08 8.05 -2.11
CA PRO A 173 -9.18 7.05 -1.05
C PRO A 173 -8.11 5.96 -1.17
N LEU A 174 -7.67 5.59 -2.39
CA LEU A 174 -6.51 4.71 -2.57
C LEU A 174 -5.25 5.29 -1.91
N GLY A 175 -4.94 6.56 -2.17
CA GLY A 175 -3.80 7.25 -1.56
C GLY A 175 -3.92 7.31 -0.03
N GLN A 176 -5.13 7.54 0.49
CA GLN A 176 -5.40 7.57 1.94
C GLN A 176 -5.20 6.20 2.60
N ILE A 177 -5.60 5.09 1.94
CA ILE A 177 -5.33 3.72 2.41
C ILE A 177 -3.82 3.49 2.51
N LEU A 178 -3.07 3.81 1.45
CA LEU A 178 -1.62 3.64 1.43
C LEU A 178 -0.92 4.47 2.52
N ALA A 179 -1.42 5.69 2.76
CA ALA A 179 -0.94 6.55 3.85
C ALA A 179 -1.22 5.94 5.23
N ALA A 180 -2.44 5.44 5.43
CA ALA A 180 -2.85 4.84 6.70
C ALA A 180 -2.05 3.58 7.05
N VAL A 181 -1.58 2.82 6.06
CA VAL A 181 -0.72 1.64 6.28
C VAL A 181 0.78 1.98 6.28
N GLY A 182 1.17 3.22 5.93
CA GLY A 182 2.57 3.68 5.96
C GLY A 182 3.44 3.16 4.82
N LEU A 183 2.85 2.61 3.77
CA LEU A 183 3.58 2.05 2.62
C LEU A 183 4.05 3.10 1.60
N LEU A 184 3.67 4.36 1.81
CA LEU A 184 4.03 5.48 0.94
C LEU A 184 5.52 5.89 0.99
N LEU A 185 6.35 5.38 1.92
CA LEU A 185 7.67 5.99 2.17
C LEU A 185 8.92 5.16 1.84
N ALA A 186 8.82 4.01 1.17
CA ALA A 186 9.93 3.41 0.40
C ALA A 186 9.55 2.08 -0.26
N GLY A 187 8.78 1.24 0.44
CA GLY A 187 8.54 -0.16 0.05
C GLY A 187 7.63 -0.30 -1.16
N VAL A 188 6.38 0.14 -1.07
CA VAL A 188 5.41 -0.04 -2.17
C VAL A 188 5.62 0.94 -3.30
N LEU A 189 5.98 2.21 -3.06
CA LEU A 189 6.34 3.12 -4.15
C LEU A 189 7.63 2.69 -4.87
N GLY A 190 8.58 2.05 -4.17
CA GLY A 190 9.74 1.43 -4.79
C GLY A 190 9.38 0.19 -5.62
N LEU A 191 8.47 -0.65 -5.12
CA LEU A 191 7.99 -1.85 -5.83
C LEU A 191 7.08 -1.51 -7.03
N VAL A 192 6.06 -0.67 -6.82
CA VAL A 192 5.19 -0.12 -7.86
C VAL A 192 6.03 0.71 -8.83
N GLY A 193 6.98 1.50 -8.34
CA GLY A 193 7.95 2.23 -9.16
C GLY A 193 8.76 1.33 -10.08
N ARG A 194 9.33 0.24 -9.55
CA ARG A 194 10.10 -0.75 -10.32
C ARG A 194 9.25 -1.53 -11.31
N LEU A 195 8.00 -1.85 -10.97
CA LEU A 195 7.09 -2.59 -11.84
C LEU A 195 6.51 -1.72 -12.94
N LEU A 196 6.08 -0.50 -12.62
CA LEU A 196 5.66 0.48 -13.61
C LEU A 196 6.83 0.87 -14.52
N ASN A 197 8.06 1.01 -14.00
CA ASN A 197 9.26 1.16 -14.83
C ASN A 197 9.51 -0.06 -15.72
N GLY A 198 9.29 -1.29 -15.23
CA GLY A 198 9.41 -2.52 -16.00
C GLY A 198 8.34 -2.69 -17.10
N LEU A 199 7.18 -2.03 -16.96
CA LEU A 199 6.08 -2.04 -17.92
C LEU A 199 6.09 -0.80 -18.85
N GLY A 200 7.10 0.07 -18.76
CA GLY A 200 7.22 1.29 -19.58
C GLY A 200 6.35 2.47 -19.12
N LEU A 201 5.83 2.42 -17.88
CA LEU A 201 4.96 3.41 -17.25
C LEU A 201 5.71 4.34 -16.26
N GLY A 202 7.03 4.48 -16.40
CA GLY A 202 7.88 5.21 -15.45
C GLY A 202 7.52 6.68 -15.22
N GLY A 203 6.97 7.36 -16.23
CA GLY A 203 6.53 8.76 -16.10
C GLY A 203 5.36 8.98 -15.13
N ILE A 204 4.58 7.95 -14.81
CA ILE A 204 3.45 8.02 -13.86
C ILE A 204 3.93 7.89 -12.41
N VAL A 205 4.98 7.11 -12.19
CA VAL A 205 5.67 7.06 -10.90
C VAL A 205 6.20 8.44 -10.59
N ASP A 206 6.88 9.08 -11.54
CA ASP A 206 7.37 10.45 -11.39
C ASP A 206 6.24 11.48 -11.21
N GLY A 207 5.06 11.24 -11.79
CA GLY A 207 3.86 12.08 -11.62
C GLY A 207 3.15 11.93 -10.27
N LEU A 208 3.05 10.70 -9.73
CA LEU A 208 2.52 10.44 -8.39
C LEU A 208 3.51 10.87 -7.30
N LEU A 209 4.79 10.59 -7.50
CA LEU A 209 5.89 11.05 -6.64
C LEU A 209 6.02 12.58 -6.66
N GLY A 210 5.92 13.20 -7.84
CA GLY A 210 5.94 14.65 -8.00
C GLY A 210 4.68 15.35 -7.49
N GLY A 211 3.50 14.75 -7.67
CA GLY A 211 2.19 15.31 -7.30
C GLY A 211 1.84 15.18 -5.82
N LEU A 212 2.36 14.17 -5.11
CA LEU A 212 2.18 13.98 -3.66
C LEU A 212 3.16 14.82 -2.82
N GLY A 213 3.93 15.71 -3.43
CA GLY A 213 4.78 16.64 -2.70
C GLY A 213 5.94 15.94 -2.00
N LEU A 214 6.69 15.09 -2.71
CA LEU A 214 7.93 14.48 -2.20
C LEU A 214 8.88 15.52 -1.59
N LYS A 215 8.85 16.77 -2.07
CA LYS A 215 9.59 17.89 -1.47
C LYS A 215 9.09 18.25 -0.07
N SER A 216 7.78 18.28 0.18
CA SER A 216 7.18 18.50 1.50
C SER A 216 7.38 17.31 2.43
N VAL A 217 7.44 16.09 1.87
CA VAL A 217 7.81 14.88 2.62
C VAL A 217 9.31 14.89 2.97
N LEU A 218 10.21 15.28 2.06
CA LEU A 218 11.65 15.40 2.30
C LEU A 218 12.00 16.55 3.26
N GLU A 219 11.29 17.68 3.17
CA GLU A 219 11.36 18.79 4.13
C GLU A 219 10.82 18.37 5.50
N GLY A 220 9.73 17.58 5.55
CA GLY A 220 9.19 16.98 6.78
C GLY A 220 10.05 15.85 7.38
N LEU A 221 11.02 15.32 6.62
CA LEU A 221 12.00 14.31 7.05
C LEU A 221 13.35 14.91 7.47
N GLY A 222 13.46 16.24 7.56
CA GLY A 222 14.68 16.91 8.03
C GLY A 222 15.85 16.87 7.04
N LEU A 223 15.68 16.33 5.84
CA LEU A 223 16.71 16.32 4.80
C LEU A 223 16.90 17.70 4.14
N GLY A 224 15.94 18.62 4.32
CA GLY A 224 16.09 20.03 4.00
C GLY A 224 17.14 20.76 4.83
N SER A 225 17.43 20.31 6.07
CA SER A 225 18.47 20.96 6.91
C SER A 225 19.88 20.47 6.60
N LEU A 226 20.03 19.23 6.12
CA LEU A 226 21.34 18.65 5.76
C LEU A 226 21.86 19.17 4.43
N THR A 227 20.98 19.52 3.49
CA THR A 227 21.37 20.16 2.23
C THR A 227 21.78 21.62 2.45
N GLY A 228 21.12 22.38 3.32
CA GLY A 228 21.57 23.73 3.70
C GLY A 228 22.93 23.75 4.42
N ALA A 229 23.21 22.75 5.27
CA ALA A 229 24.48 22.62 5.98
C ALA A 229 25.67 22.21 5.07
N LEU A 230 25.41 21.54 3.94
CA LEU A 230 26.45 21.14 2.97
C LEU A 230 26.63 22.14 1.81
N THR A 231 25.64 22.98 1.48
CA THR A 231 25.74 23.94 0.37
C THR A 231 26.16 25.35 0.75
N GLY A 232 26.39 25.63 2.04
CA GLY A 232 27.06 26.87 2.49
C GLY A 232 26.47 28.16 1.93
N LYS A 233 25.14 28.31 2.00
CA LYS A 233 24.43 29.59 1.89
C LYS A 233 23.32 29.66 2.92
#